data_AF-A0A437A3T9-F1
#
_entry.id   AF-A0A437A3T9-F1
#
_cell.length_a   1.000
_cell.length_b   1.000
_cell.length_c   1.000
_cell.angle_alpha   90.00
_cell.angle_beta   90.00
_cell.angle_gamma   90.00
#
_symmetry.space_group_name_H-M   'P 1'
#
loop_
_entity.id
_entity.type
_entity.pdbx_description
1 polymer ?
#
loop_
_entity_poly.entity_id
_entity_poly.type
_entity_poly.pdbx_seq_one_letter_code
_entity_poly.pdbx_strand_id
1 'polypeptide(L)'
;MAGGFWWLLLLSFVIASTSIAAGVLPLALSLSRRRIQAISSFGMGLLVGTSLIVIIPEGVSTLYSAYVEPESHHTANPNAIRSFLSYRDDDAHDHDESEHHDASPERYIGLALAVGFVFMYLINLLSIWSTRTNERAYSTFSMNNLRSFSPPESIETPLTSSRSFSTTLGLLIHATADGIALGATANSSKPSLGLIVFFAIMLHKAPAAFGLVAILLKQGLSKRQARTHLIAFSLAAPVGAFGTWLVISVLGGRGDTEDHHQTTEWWSGILLLFSAGTFLFVAMHAMQEISGGGHNHGTGSHSHELRMQDIDTAPNDDGDKMQNALLTVAGMLAPLITYLGPHHAH
;
A
#
# COMPACT_ATOMS: atom_id res chain seq x y z
N MET A 1 -15.78 -27.19 3.36
CA MET A 1 -15.54 -26.10 4.34
C MET A 1 -14.20 -26.25 5.09
N ALA A 2 -13.88 -27.40 5.68
CA ALA A 2 -12.60 -27.56 6.43
C ALA A 2 -11.33 -27.39 5.57
N GLY A 3 -11.36 -27.79 4.29
CA GLY A 3 -10.21 -27.65 3.38
C GLY A 3 -9.79 -26.19 3.12
N GLY A 4 -10.76 -25.29 2.89
CA GLY A 4 -10.49 -23.86 2.67
C GLY A 4 -9.91 -23.16 3.90
N PHE A 5 -10.35 -23.56 5.11
CA PHE A 5 -9.82 -23.03 6.36
C PHE A 5 -8.33 -23.35 6.55
N TRP A 6 -7.95 -24.63 6.42
CA TRP A 6 -6.54 -25.03 6.59
C TRP A 6 -5.64 -24.45 5.50
N TRP A 7 -6.15 -24.36 4.28
CA TRP A 7 -5.45 -23.71 3.18
C TRP A 7 -5.20 -22.22 3.46
N LEU A 8 -6.23 -21.47 3.86
CA LEU A 8 -6.11 -20.06 4.21
C LEU A 8 -5.18 -19.84 5.41
N LEU A 9 -5.18 -20.74 6.39
CA LEU A 9 -4.28 -20.72 7.52
C LEU A 9 -2.82 -20.87 7.10
N LEU A 10 -2.53 -21.80 6.19
CA LEU A 10 -1.20 -21.98 5.63
C LEU A 10 -0.74 -20.72 4.87
N LEU A 11 -1.58 -20.22 3.95
CA LEU A 11 -1.25 -19.01 3.18
C LEU A 11 -1.03 -17.79 4.09
N SER A 12 -1.90 -17.60 5.09
CA SER A 12 -1.78 -16.52 6.08
C SER A 12 -0.50 -16.63 6.90
N PHE A 13 -0.12 -17.84 7.31
CA PHE A 13 1.13 -18.09 8.03
C PHE A 13 2.35 -17.73 7.17
N VAL A 14 2.37 -18.17 5.90
CA VAL A 14 3.46 -17.86 4.98
C VAL A 14 3.57 -16.36 4.76
N ILE A 15 2.46 -15.67 4.46
CA ILE A 15 2.42 -14.20 4.28
C ILE A 15 2.95 -13.47 5.52
N ALA A 16 2.50 -13.85 6.72
CA ALA A 16 2.93 -13.22 7.96
C ALA A 16 4.42 -13.44 8.22
N SER A 17 4.90 -14.69 8.07
CA SER A 17 6.29 -15.05 8.31
C SER A 17 7.26 -14.34 7.34
N THR A 18 6.92 -14.33 6.04
CA THR A 18 7.72 -13.66 5.01
C THR A 18 7.77 -12.14 5.21
N SER A 19 6.65 -11.51 5.55
CA SER A 19 6.57 -10.09 5.89
C SER A 19 7.44 -9.74 7.11
N ILE A 20 7.36 -10.53 8.19
CA ILE A 20 8.18 -10.34 9.38
C ILE A 20 9.66 -10.51 9.05
N ALA A 21 10.03 -11.56 8.30
CA ALA A 21 11.42 -11.82 7.93
C ALA A 21 12.02 -10.64 7.14
N ALA A 22 11.29 -10.14 6.13
CA ALA A 22 11.72 -8.99 5.34
C ALA A 22 11.82 -7.70 6.17
N GLY A 23 10.85 -7.44 7.04
CA GLY A 23 10.84 -6.24 7.90
C GLY A 23 11.84 -6.28 9.05
N VAL A 24 12.34 -7.46 9.45
CA VAL A 24 13.42 -7.56 10.45
C VAL A 24 14.78 -7.20 9.85
N LEU A 25 14.94 -7.30 8.52
CA LEU A 25 16.22 -7.05 7.84
C LEU A 25 16.79 -5.64 8.11
N PRO A 26 16.02 -4.52 7.99
CA PRO A 26 16.50 -3.19 8.38
C PRO A 26 16.90 -3.08 9.87
N LEU A 27 16.28 -3.86 10.76
CA LEU A 27 16.54 -3.82 12.20
C LEU A 27 17.82 -4.56 12.60
N ALA A 28 18.24 -5.54 11.81
CA ALA A 28 19.43 -6.35 12.03
C ALA A 28 20.72 -5.57 11.70
N LEU A 29 20.63 -4.56 10.82
CA LEU A 29 21.76 -3.72 10.45
C LEU A 29 22.12 -2.73 11.57
N SER A 30 23.41 -2.44 11.71
CA SER A 30 23.92 -1.48 12.70
C SER A 30 23.52 -0.04 12.32
N LEU A 31 22.97 0.70 13.28
CA LEU A 31 22.24 1.95 13.02
C LEU A 31 23.12 3.21 13.13
N SER A 32 24.13 3.37 12.29
CA SER A 32 24.74 4.71 12.13
C SER A 32 23.79 5.63 11.36
N ARG A 33 23.86 6.95 11.55
CA ARG A 33 22.98 7.92 10.85
C ARG A 33 23.03 7.75 9.33
N ARG A 34 24.24 7.55 8.76
CA ARG A 34 24.44 7.28 7.32
C ARG A 34 23.79 5.97 6.87
N ARG A 35 23.88 4.90 7.67
CA ARG A 35 23.24 3.61 7.34
C ARG A 35 21.72 3.71 7.40
N ILE A 36 21.16 4.42 8.38
CA ILE A 36 19.72 4.69 8.43
C ILE A 36 19.30 5.46 7.18
N GLN A 37 19.96 6.56 6.83
CA GLN A 37 19.64 7.33 5.63
C GLN A 37 19.70 6.47 4.35
N ALA A 38 20.74 5.65 4.21
CA ALA A 38 20.89 4.76 3.06
C ALA A 38 19.77 3.70 2.98
N ILE A 39 19.51 3.00 4.09
CA ILE A 39 18.46 1.97 4.20
C ILE A 39 17.09 2.58 3.93
N SER A 40 16.82 3.76 4.46
CA SER A 40 15.56 4.46 4.24
C SER A 40 15.42 4.97 2.82
N SER A 41 16.48 5.52 2.21
CA SER A 41 16.47 5.95 0.80
C SER A 41 16.16 4.79 -0.13
N PHE A 42 16.84 3.66 0.07
CA PHE A 42 16.55 2.42 -0.63
C PHE A 42 15.12 1.93 -0.34
N GLY A 43 14.69 1.93 0.92
CA GLY A 43 13.35 1.50 1.33
C GLY A 43 12.22 2.33 0.71
N MET A 44 12.37 3.66 0.64
CA MET A 44 11.40 4.54 0.00
C MET A 44 11.33 4.29 -1.51
N GLY A 45 12.48 4.13 -2.16
CA GLY A 45 12.53 3.69 -3.56
C GLY A 45 11.83 2.35 -3.76
N LEU A 46 12.08 1.39 -2.87
CA LEU A 46 11.46 0.07 -2.89
C LEU A 46 9.93 0.14 -2.80
N LEU A 47 9.37 1.03 -1.98
CA LEU A 47 7.90 1.24 -1.92
C LEU A 47 7.35 1.76 -3.26
N VAL A 48 8.01 2.75 -3.88
CA VAL A 48 7.61 3.27 -5.20
C VAL A 48 7.68 2.17 -6.26
N GLY A 49 8.83 1.50 -6.35
CA GLY A 49 9.06 0.43 -7.31
C GLY A 49 8.04 -0.69 -7.17
N THR A 50 7.75 -1.10 -5.93
CA THR A 50 6.81 -2.18 -5.65
C THR A 50 5.39 -1.80 -6.09
N SER A 51 4.98 -0.55 -5.81
CA SER A 51 3.68 -0.03 -6.28
C SER A 51 3.54 -0.14 -7.80
N LEU A 52 4.54 0.34 -8.54
CA LEU A 52 4.48 0.50 -9.99
C LEU A 52 4.76 -0.79 -10.76
N ILE A 53 5.68 -1.63 -10.28
CA ILE A 53 6.16 -2.82 -11.00
C ILE A 53 5.36 -4.07 -10.61
N VAL A 54 4.83 -4.14 -9.38
CA VAL A 54 4.17 -5.34 -8.86
C VAL A 54 2.67 -5.11 -8.64
N ILE A 55 2.29 -4.14 -7.80
CA ILE A 55 0.90 -4.04 -7.35
C ILE A 55 -0.05 -3.53 -8.45
N ILE A 56 0.32 -2.46 -9.16
CA ILE A 56 -0.53 -1.93 -10.24
C ILE A 56 -0.70 -2.97 -11.36
N PRO A 57 0.37 -3.55 -11.96
CA PRO A 57 0.21 -4.52 -13.04
C PRO A 57 -0.64 -5.73 -12.63
N GLU A 58 -0.47 -6.23 -11.40
CA GLU A 58 -1.31 -7.32 -10.91
C GLU A 58 -2.77 -6.91 -10.76
N GLY A 59 -3.04 -5.78 -10.11
CA GLY A 59 -4.41 -5.30 -9.89
C GLY A 59 -5.14 -5.09 -11.21
N VAL A 60 -4.42 -4.59 -12.23
CA VAL A 60 -4.91 -4.49 -13.61
C VAL A 60 -5.18 -5.88 -14.19
N SER A 61 -4.22 -6.81 -14.14
CA SER A 61 -4.39 -8.17 -14.69
C SER A 61 -5.55 -8.92 -14.04
N THR A 62 -5.70 -8.80 -12.72
CA THR A 62 -6.80 -9.40 -11.96
C THR A 62 -8.15 -8.82 -12.41
N LEU A 63 -8.23 -7.49 -12.57
CA LEU A 63 -9.45 -6.80 -13.01
C LEU A 63 -9.82 -7.18 -14.45
N TYR A 64 -8.86 -7.24 -15.37
CA TYR A 64 -9.12 -7.65 -16.76
C TYR A 64 -9.52 -9.12 -16.86
N SER A 65 -8.91 -10.00 -16.06
CA SER A 65 -9.28 -11.42 -16.05
C SER A 65 -10.73 -11.61 -15.59
N ALA A 66 -11.17 -10.82 -14.60
CA ALA A 66 -12.56 -10.80 -14.17
C ALA A 66 -13.52 -10.17 -15.20
N TYR A 67 -13.03 -9.25 -16.05
CA TYR A 67 -13.84 -8.55 -17.06
C TYR A 67 -13.96 -9.29 -18.40
N VAL A 68 -12.99 -10.12 -18.78
CA VAL A 68 -12.94 -10.82 -20.08
C VAL A 68 -13.60 -12.22 -20.04
N GLU A 69 -13.98 -12.73 -18.87
CA GLU A 69 -14.79 -13.96 -18.74
C GLU A 69 -16.29 -13.89 -19.19
N PRO A 70 -16.84 -12.85 -19.85
CA PRO A 70 -18.14 -12.92 -20.53
C PRO A 70 -17.97 -12.79 -22.05
N GLU A 71 -17.96 -13.92 -22.80
CA GLU A 71 -18.29 -14.05 -24.25
C GLU A 71 -17.58 -15.24 -24.96
N SER A 72 -17.49 -16.44 -24.38
CA SER A 72 -17.11 -17.60 -25.22
C SER A 72 -17.57 -18.96 -24.71
N HIS A 73 -18.89 -19.23 -24.68
CA HIS A 73 -19.43 -20.57 -24.94
C HIS A 73 -20.91 -20.53 -25.38
N HIS A 74 -21.26 -19.71 -26.37
CA HIS A 74 -22.39 -20.05 -27.23
C HIS A 74 -21.88 -20.96 -28.35
N THR A 75 -22.00 -22.27 -28.14
CA THR A 75 -22.02 -23.23 -29.24
C THR A 75 -23.10 -22.78 -30.21
N ALA A 76 -22.71 -22.23 -31.35
CA ALA A 76 -23.62 -21.89 -32.43
C ALA A 76 -24.36 -23.17 -32.85
N ASN A 77 -25.62 -23.30 -32.43
CA ASN A 77 -26.51 -24.35 -32.89
C ASN A 77 -27.04 -23.92 -34.27
N PRO A 78 -26.64 -24.58 -35.38
CA PRO A 78 -27.06 -24.19 -36.73
C PRO A 78 -28.57 -24.30 -36.95
N ASN A 79 -29.33 -24.88 -36.02
CA ASN A 79 -30.78 -24.98 -36.10
C ASN A 79 -31.52 -23.70 -35.67
N ALA A 80 -30.87 -22.76 -34.96
CA ALA A 80 -31.52 -21.52 -34.51
C ALA A 80 -31.78 -20.52 -35.65
N ILE A 81 -31.01 -20.58 -36.75
CA ILE A 81 -31.21 -19.68 -37.91
C ILE A 81 -32.53 -19.97 -38.63
N ARG A 82 -33.07 -21.19 -38.51
CA ARG A 82 -34.33 -21.58 -39.16
C ARG A 82 -35.57 -21.04 -38.44
N SER A 83 -35.49 -20.70 -37.16
CA SER A 83 -36.59 -20.11 -36.39
C SER A 83 -36.70 -18.60 -36.53
N PHE A 84 -35.61 -17.90 -36.92
CA PHE A 84 -35.63 -16.44 -37.13
C PHE A 84 -36.31 -16.00 -38.44
N LEU A 85 -36.53 -16.91 -39.40
CA LEU A 85 -37.22 -16.58 -40.66
C LEU A 85 -38.74 -16.84 -40.61
N SER A 86 -39.29 -17.34 -39.50
CA SER A 86 -40.71 -17.72 -39.38
C SER A 86 -41.55 -16.88 -38.43
N TYR A 87 -41.09 -15.71 -37.97
CA TYR A 87 -41.89 -14.84 -37.11
C TYR A 87 -41.90 -13.42 -37.65
N ARG A 88 -42.95 -13.13 -38.41
CA ARG A 88 -43.31 -11.81 -38.91
C ARG A 88 -44.69 -11.48 -38.35
N ASP A 89 -44.81 -10.22 -37.96
CA ASP A 89 -45.96 -9.45 -37.48
C ASP A 89 -46.18 -9.31 -35.96
N ASP A 90 -46.25 -8.02 -35.63
CA ASP A 90 -47.03 -7.31 -34.62
C ASP A 90 -46.53 -7.09 -33.17
N ASP A 91 -46.64 -5.80 -32.83
CA ASP A 91 -46.90 -5.16 -31.54
C ASP A 91 -45.75 -4.72 -30.60
N ALA A 92 -45.58 -3.38 -30.62
CA ALA A 92 -45.66 -2.44 -29.50
C ALA A 92 -44.65 -2.50 -28.33
N HIS A 93 -43.87 -1.40 -28.27
CA HIS A 93 -43.42 -0.65 -27.09
C HIS A 93 -43.44 -1.33 -25.71
N ASP A 94 -42.26 -1.68 -25.21
CA ASP A 94 -41.70 -1.18 -23.94
C ASP A 94 -40.46 -2.00 -23.64
N HIS A 95 -39.27 -1.44 -23.82
CA HIS A 95 -38.10 -1.85 -23.06
C HIS A 95 -37.20 -0.62 -22.88
N ASP A 96 -37.11 -0.19 -21.62
CA ASP A 96 -36.03 0.64 -21.10
C ASP A 96 -34.72 0.22 -21.76
N GLU A 97 -34.16 1.09 -22.59
CA GLU A 97 -32.75 1.05 -22.92
C GLU A 97 -31.99 1.37 -21.64
N SER A 98 -31.78 0.35 -20.80
CA SER A 98 -30.67 0.37 -19.87
C SER A 98 -29.42 0.44 -20.74
N GLU A 99 -28.92 1.66 -20.94
CA GLU A 99 -27.59 1.95 -21.45
C GLU A 99 -26.61 1.10 -20.64
N HIS A 100 -26.28 -0.09 -21.15
CA HIS A 100 -25.05 -0.79 -20.80
C HIS A 100 -23.94 0.10 -21.36
N HIS A 101 -23.60 1.14 -20.60
CA HIS A 101 -22.38 1.89 -20.83
C HIS A 101 -21.25 0.86 -20.78
N ASP A 102 -20.65 0.62 -21.94
CA ASP A 102 -19.32 0.04 -22.14
C ASP A 102 -18.30 0.88 -21.35
N ALA A 103 -18.38 0.81 -20.02
CA ALA A 103 -17.43 1.42 -19.11
C ALA A 103 -16.19 0.56 -19.19
N SER A 104 -15.32 0.96 -20.11
CA SER A 104 -14.07 0.30 -20.37
C SER A 104 -13.29 0.11 -19.05
N PRO A 105 -12.74 -1.09 -18.76
CA PRO A 105 -12.12 -1.44 -17.48
C PRO A 105 -11.02 -0.45 -17.04
N GLU A 106 -10.42 0.27 -18.00
CA GLU A 106 -9.46 1.36 -17.79
C GLU A 106 -9.99 2.46 -16.87
N ARG A 107 -11.29 2.78 -16.94
CA ARG A 107 -11.91 3.80 -16.07
C ARG A 107 -11.87 3.38 -14.60
N TYR A 108 -12.15 2.10 -14.34
CA TYR A 108 -12.13 1.56 -12.98
C TYR A 108 -10.72 1.45 -12.43
N ILE A 109 -9.72 1.18 -13.27
CA ILE A 109 -8.30 1.19 -12.88
C ILE A 109 -7.91 2.56 -12.32
N GLY A 110 -8.12 3.61 -13.10
CA GLY A 110 -7.79 4.99 -12.69
C GLY A 110 -8.57 5.42 -11.45
N LEU A 111 -9.87 5.09 -11.38
CA LEU A 111 -10.72 5.42 -10.25
C LEU A 111 -10.28 4.72 -8.97
N ALA A 112 -10.02 3.42 -9.00
CA ALA A 112 -9.59 2.66 -7.82
C ALA A 112 -8.26 3.18 -7.27
N LEU A 113 -7.28 3.45 -8.14
CA LEU A 113 -6.00 4.06 -7.76
C LEU A 113 -6.19 5.45 -7.13
N ALA A 114 -7.01 6.31 -7.75
CA ALA A 114 -7.27 7.65 -7.26
C ALA A 114 -7.98 7.63 -5.90
N VAL A 115 -8.99 6.78 -5.75
CA VAL A 115 -9.74 6.62 -4.50
C VAL A 115 -8.81 6.10 -3.39
N GLY A 116 -7.95 5.13 -3.67
CA GLY A 116 -6.94 4.65 -2.71
C GLY A 116 -5.96 5.75 -2.29
N PHE A 117 -5.46 6.52 -3.24
CA PHE A 117 -4.54 7.64 -2.98
C PHE A 117 -5.22 8.74 -2.14
N VAL A 118 -6.41 9.17 -2.53
CA VAL A 118 -7.20 10.18 -1.80
C VAL A 118 -7.56 9.68 -0.41
N PHE A 119 -7.96 8.42 -0.27
CA PHE A 119 -8.27 7.83 1.02
C PHE A 119 -7.07 7.88 1.97
N MET A 120 -5.89 7.48 1.49
CA MET A 120 -4.67 7.57 2.28
C MET A 120 -4.30 9.03 2.62
N TYR A 121 -4.48 9.96 1.67
CA TYR A 121 -4.34 11.38 1.94
C TYR A 121 -5.27 11.84 3.05
N LEU A 122 -6.55 11.48 3.02
CA LEU A 122 -7.52 11.82 4.06
C LEU A 122 -7.13 11.26 5.43
N ILE A 123 -6.61 10.04 5.52
CA ILE A 123 -6.06 9.50 6.77
C ILE A 123 -4.93 10.39 7.30
N ASN A 124 -4.05 10.82 6.40
CA ASN A 124 -2.97 11.72 6.76
C ASN A 124 -3.48 13.08 7.25
N LEU A 125 -4.51 13.66 6.61
CA LEU A 125 -5.15 14.88 7.13
C LEU A 125 -5.77 14.66 8.51
N LEU A 126 -6.50 13.57 8.69
CA LEU A 126 -7.18 13.27 9.94
C LEU A 126 -6.18 13.13 11.10
N SER A 127 -5.04 12.48 10.86
CA SER A 127 -3.96 12.39 11.84
C SER A 127 -3.39 13.77 12.22
N ILE A 128 -3.15 14.64 11.23
CA ILE A 128 -2.66 16.00 11.47
C ILE A 128 -3.72 16.83 12.22
N TRP A 129 -5.00 16.69 11.90
CA TRP A 129 -6.07 17.45 12.55
C TRP A 129 -6.34 16.99 13.97
N SER A 130 -6.37 15.67 14.21
CA SER A 130 -6.58 15.09 15.54
C SER A 130 -5.48 15.51 16.55
N THR A 131 -4.25 15.70 16.07
CA THR A 131 -3.14 16.11 16.96
C THR A 131 -3.18 17.60 17.32
N ARG A 132 -3.65 18.47 16.41
CA ARG A 132 -3.83 19.91 16.71
C ARG A 132 -4.93 20.18 17.74
N THR A 133 -5.98 19.36 17.79
CA THR A 133 -7.05 19.53 18.78
C THR A 133 -6.60 19.11 20.17
N ASN A 134 -5.77 18.06 20.28
CA ASN A 134 -5.27 17.57 21.56
C ASN A 134 -4.29 18.56 22.22
N GLU A 135 -3.41 19.21 21.44
CA GLU A 135 -2.52 20.28 21.92
C GLU A 135 -3.26 21.49 22.53
N ARG A 136 -4.43 21.85 21.98
CA ARG A 136 -5.29 22.92 22.53
C ARG A 136 -6.00 22.53 23.83
N ALA A 137 -6.21 21.24 24.07
CA ALA A 137 -6.85 20.74 25.29
C ALA A 137 -5.90 20.74 26.50
N TYR A 138 -4.58 20.62 26.30
CA TYR A 138 -3.58 20.65 27.38
C TYR A 138 -2.99 22.04 27.67
N SER A 139 -3.07 22.98 26.72
CA SER A 139 -2.52 24.34 26.88
C SER A 139 -3.42 25.30 27.68
N THR A 140 -4.67 24.94 27.97
CA THR A 140 -5.59 25.74 28.81
C THR A 140 -5.52 25.42 30.30
N PHE A 141 -4.71 24.42 30.72
CA PHE A 141 -4.55 24.03 32.12
C PHE A 141 -3.15 24.22 32.73
N SER A 142 -2.24 24.92 32.03
CA SER A 142 -0.92 25.28 32.57
C SER A 142 -0.80 26.77 32.87
N MET A 143 -1.64 27.28 33.76
CA MET A 143 -1.36 28.52 34.50
C MET A 143 -0.90 28.13 35.89
N ASN A 144 0.40 27.84 36.06
CA ASN A 144 1.14 27.87 37.34
C ASN A 144 2.55 27.35 37.10
N ASN A 145 3.50 28.24 36.75
CA ASN A 145 4.91 28.14 37.14
C ASN A 145 5.65 29.42 36.74
N LEU A 146 5.47 30.45 37.58
CA LEU A 146 6.38 31.58 37.66
C LEU A 146 7.60 31.15 38.51
N ARG A 147 8.78 31.13 37.90
CA ARG A 147 10.17 31.05 38.45
C ARG A 147 10.95 29.82 37.97
N SER A 148 11.84 30.02 37.01
CA SER A 148 13.31 29.98 37.21
C SER A 148 13.99 30.02 35.84
N PHE A 149 15.07 30.80 35.75
CA PHE A 149 15.92 30.88 34.59
C PHE A 149 16.63 29.53 34.38
N SER A 150 16.29 28.83 33.31
CA SER A 150 17.11 27.82 32.64
C SER A 150 16.65 27.79 31.18
N PRO A 151 17.56 27.87 30.19
CA PRO A 151 17.16 27.71 28.79
C PRO A 151 16.61 26.28 28.63
N PRO A 152 15.46 26.10 27.96
CA PRO A 152 14.87 24.78 27.82
C PRO A 152 15.78 23.93 26.93
N GLU A 153 16.28 22.84 27.50
CA GLU A 153 16.73 21.68 26.74
C GLU A 153 15.57 21.27 25.83
N SER A 154 15.83 21.20 24.53
CA SER A 154 14.82 21.02 23.48
C SER A 154 14.04 19.71 23.66
N ILE A 155 12.84 19.79 24.23
CA ILE A 155 11.84 18.71 24.18
C ILE A 155 11.31 18.64 22.75
N GLU A 156 12.04 17.95 21.86
CA GLU A 156 11.61 17.63 20.50
C GLU A 156 10.59 16.48 20.44
N THR A 157 9.43 16.55 21.10
CA THR A 157 8.43 15.46 20.96
C THR A 157 6.98 15.92 21.17
N PRO A 158 6.28 16.34 20.09
CA PRO A 158 5.00 15.66 19.76
C PRO A 158 4.75 15.41 18.25
N LEU A 159 5.52 16.03 17.34
CA LEU A 159 5.25 16.02 15.89
C LEU A 159 5.78 14.80 15.12
N THR A 160 6.71 14.03 15.71
CA THR A 160 7.32 12.83 15.09
C THR A 160 6.46 11.59 15.32
N SER A 161 5.89 11.45 16.53
CA SER A 161 5.01 10.36 16.93
C SER A 161 3.74 10.28 16.08
N SER A 162 3.07 11.42 15.87
CA SER A 162 1.82 11.50 15.09
C SER A 162 1.99 11.17 13.60
N ARG A 163 3.11 11.57 13.02
CA ARG A 163 3.46 11.25 11.62
C ARG A 163 3.70 9.75 11.43
N SER A 164 4.42 9.12 12.35
CA SER A 164 4.65 7.66 12.30
C SER A 164 3.35 6.84 12.43
N PHE A 165 2.37 7.35 13.17
CA PHE A 165 1.06 6.73 13.32
C PHE A 165 0.25 6.77 12.02
N SER A 166 0.26 7.89 11.30
CA SER A 166 -0.41 8.05 9.99
C SER A 166 0.07 7.01 8.96
N THR A 167 1.40 6.94 8.75
CA THR A 167 2.03 5.99 7.82
C THR A 167 1.68 4.55 8.18
N THR A 168 1.69 4.22 9.48
CA THR A 168 1.41 2.86 9.95
C THR A 168 -0.05 2.49 9.79
N LEU A 169 -0.97 3.39 10.17
CA LEU A 169 -2.41 3.16 10.05
C LEU A 169 -2.81 2.97 8.59
N GLY A 170 -2.27 3.81 7.71
CA GLY A 170 -2.43 3.68 6.28
C GLY A 170 -1.98 2.32 5.74
N LEU A 171 -0.76 1.90 6.10
CA LEU A 171 -0.20 0.62 5.66
C LEU A 171 -0.91 -0.59 6.31
N LEU A 172 -1.52 -0.42 7.49
CA LEU A 172 -2.35 -1.44 8.11
C LEU A 172 -3.64 -1.66 7.32
N ILE A 173 -4.28 -0.58 6.87
CA ILE A 173 -5.49 -0.66 6.04
C ILE A 173 -5.16 -1.27 4.67
N HIS A 174 -4.05 -0.87 4.06
CA HIS A 174 -3.50 -1.51 2.85
C HIS A 174 -3.33 -3.02 3.04
N ALA A 175 -2.58 -3.45 4.06
CA ALA A 175 -2.38 -4.87 4.32
C ALA A 175 -3.68 -5.61 4.67
N THR A 176 -4.68 -4.92 5.21
CA THR A 176 -6.01 -5.49 5.46
C THR A 176 -6.76 -5.71 4.15
N ALA A 177 -6.67 -4.78 3.19
CA ALA A 177 -7.26 -4.93 1.86
C ALA A 177 -6.68 -6.14 1.12
N ASP A 178 -5.36 -6.37 1.22
CA ASP A 178 -4.72 -7.59 0.69
C ASP A 178 -5.31 -8.86 1.31
N GLY A 179 -5.53 -8.82 2.62
CA GLY A 179 -6.20 -9.90 3.37
C GLY A 179 -7.60 -10.16 2.86
N ILE A 180 -8.41 -9.10 2.67
CA ILE A 180 -9.77 -9.22 2.17
C ILE A 180 -9.79 -9.88 0.79
N ALA A 181 -8.90 -9.45 -0.12
CA ALA A 181 -8.77 -10.04 -1.44
C ALA A 181 -8.43 -11.53 -1.36
N LEU A 182 -7.42 -11.91 -0.56
CA LEU A 182 -7.04 -13.32 -0.39
C LEU A 182 -8.17 -14.15 0.25
N GLY A 183 -8.84 -13.63 1.28
CA GLY A 183 -9.94 -14.30 1.97
C GLY A 183 -11.14 -14.55 1.07
N ALA A 184 -11.42 -13.64 0.12
CA ALA A 184 -12.47 -13.82 -0.87
C ALA A 184 -12.21 -15.01 -1.79
N THR A 185 -10.94 -15.25 -2.15
CA THR A 185 -10.55 -16.39 -2.99
C THR A 185 -10.50 -17.74 -2.27
N ALA A 186 -10.49 -17.75 -0.93
CA ALA A 186 -10.26 -18.94 -0.11
C ALA A 186 -11.40 -19.98 -0.17
N ASN A 187 -12.60 -19.54 -0.58
CA ASN A 187 -13.77 -20.39 -0.71
C ASN A 187 -14.13 -20.68 -2.18
N SER A 188 -13.31 -20.22 -3.13
CA SER A 188 -13.50 -20.44 -4.56
C SER A 188 -13.07 -21.85 -4.98
N SER A 189 -13.80 -22.45 -5.92
CA SER A 189 -13.53 -23.75 -6.54
C SER A 189 -12.29 -23.78 -7.47
N LYS A 190 -11.71 -22.61 -7.81
CA LYS A 190 -10.47 -22.45 -8.59
C LYS A 190 -9.28 -22.15 -7.63
N PRO A 191 -8.50 -23.15 -7.16
CA PRO A 191 -7.35 -22.90 -6.29
C PRO A 191 -6.21 -22.12 -6.97
N SER A 192 -6.16 -22.13 -8.30
CA SER A 192 -5.19 -21.38 -9.11
C SER A 192 -5.30 -19.87 -8.91
N LEU A 193 -6.51 -19.32 -8.87
CA LEU A 193 -6.71 -17.89 -8.67
C LEU A 193 -6.27 -17.44 -7.27
N GLY A 194 -6.62 -18.21 -6.23
CA GLY A 194 -6.14 -17.95 -4.88
C GLY A 194 -4.61 -18.01 -4.76
N LEU A 195 -3.95 -18.88 -5.52
CA LEU A 195 -2.48 -18.93 -5.60
C LEU A 195 -1.89 -17.73 -6.34
N ILE A 196 -2.51 -17.27 -7.44
CA ILE A 196 -2.08 -16.08 -8.18
C ILE A 196 -2.15 -14.85 -7.25
N VAL A 197 -3.31 -14.60 -6.64
CA VAL A 197 -3.51 -13.48 -5.70
C VAL A 197 -2.57 -13.60 -4.50
N PHE A 198 -2.37 -14.81 -3.96
CA PHE A 198 -1.42 -15.06 -2.88
C PHE A 198 0.02 -14.69 -3.25
N PHE A 199 0.52 -15.15 -4.40
CA PHE A 199 1.89 -14.86 -4.82
C PHE A 199 2.06 -13.38 -5.12
N ALA A 200 1.06 -12.74 -5.72
CA ALA A 200 1.09 -11.32 -5.94
C ALA A 200 1.20 -10.53 -4.64
N ILE A 201 0.35 -10.83 -3.65
CA ILE A 201 0.42 -10.25 -2.30
C ILE A 201 1.78 -10.51 -1.66
N MET A 202 2.27 -11.75 -1.73
CA MET A 202 3.56 -12.12 -1.15
C MET A 202 4.70 -11.31 -1.75
N LEU A 203 4.72 -11.14 -3.07
CA LEU A 203 5.78 -10.44 -3.81
C LEU A 203 5.88 -8.96 -3.42
N HIS A 204 4.77 -8.29 -3.13
CA HIS A 204 4.80 -6.88 -2.73
C HIS A 204 4.79 -6.63 -1.22
N LYS A 205 4.36 -7.60 -0.41
CA LYS A 205 4.31 -7.44 1.05
C LYS A 205 5.69 -7.49 1.70
N ALA A 206 6.60 -8.33 1.23
CA ALA A 206 7.98 -8.35 1.74
C ALA A 206 8.72 -7.02 1.50
N PRO A 207 8.74 -6.47 0.27
CA PRO A 207 9.24 -5.12 0.02
C PRO A 207 8.55 -4.04 0.86
N ALA A 208 7.23 -4.11 1.01
CA ALA A 208 6.47 -3.17 1.82
C ALA A 208 6.87 -3.20 3.30
N ALA A 209 7.03 -4.39 3.88
CA ALA A 209 7.47 -4.56 5.27
C ALA A 209 8.88 -4.01 5.50
N PHE A 210 9.81 -4.24 4.55
CA PHE A 210 11.14 -3.65 4.58
C PHE A 210 11.06 -2.12 4.57
N GLY A 211 10.33 -1.54 3.60
CA GLY A 211 10.24 -0.10 3.43
C GLY A 211 9.55 0.60 4.61
N LEU A 212 8.50 -0.02 5.19
CA LEU A 212 7.85 0.46 6.42
C LEU A 212 8.88 0.63 7.54
N VAL A 213 9.61 -0.45 7.86
CA VAL A 213 10.57 -0.41 8.97
C VAL A 213 11.71 0.55 8.69
N ALA A 214 12.18 0.62 7.44
CA ALA A 214 13.19 1.59 7.02
C ALA A 214 12.73 3.04 7.23
N ILE A 215 11.46 3.36 6.97
CA ILE A 215 10.88 4.68 7.23
C ILE A 215 10.74 4.93 8.73
N LEU A 216 10.22 3.97 9.51
CA LEU A 216 10.03 4.15 10.95
C LEU A 216 11.37 4.40 11.68
N LEU A 217 12.44 3.71 11.27
CA LEU A 217 13.79 3.96 11.80
C LEU A 217 14.30 5.36 11.44
N LYS A 218 13.98 5.86 10.24
CA LYS A 218 14.32 7.23 9.82
C LYS A 218 13.60 8.28 10.66
N GLN A 219 12.35 8.02 10.99
CA GLN A 219 11.50 8.86 11.83
C GLN A 219 11.94 8.87 13.31
N GLY A 220 12.98 8.11 13.66
CA GLY A 220 13.57 8.09 15.00
C GLY A 220 12.90 7.10 15.95
N LEU A 221 12.01 6.22 15.47
CA LEU A 221 11.39 5.22 16.33
C LEU A 221 12.43 4.20 16.79
N SER A 222 12.30 3.77 18.05
CA SER A 222 13.14 2.71 18.58
C SER A 222 12.90 1.39 17.82
N LYS A 223 13.92 0.51 17.79
CA LYS A 223 13.80 -0.84 17.20
C LYS A 223 12.60 -1.61 17.77
N ARG A 224 12.28 -1.40 19.06
CA ARG A 224 11.14 -2.05 19.71
C ARG A 224 9.80 -1.54 19.16
N GLN A 225 9.65 -0.22 19.01
CA GLN A 225 8.45 0.36 18.40
C GLN A 225 8.31 -0.09 16.94
N ALA A 226 9.38 -0.02 16.15
CA ALA A 226 9.36 -0.49 14.77
C ALA A 226 8.94 -1.98 14.64
N ARG A 227 9.38 -2.85 15.57
CA ARG A 227 8.93 -4.25 15.64
C ARG A 227 7.43 -4.36 15.90
N THR A 228 6.87 -3.58 16.81
CA THR A 228 5.43 -3.60 17.09
C THR A 228 4.63 -3.22 15.84
N HIS A 229 5.04 -2.17 15.13
CA HIS A 229 4.39 -1.74 13.90
C HIS A 229 4.51 -2.80 12.79
N LEU A 230 5.67 -3.45 12.66
CA LEU A 230 5.89 -4.56 11.73
C LEU A 230 4.98 -5.77 12.02
N ILE A 231 4.82 -6.13 13.30
CA ILE A 231 3.92 -7.23 13.69
C ILE A 231 2.47 -6.88 13.33
N ALA A 232 2.03 -5.67 13.66
CA ALA A 232 0.69 -5.21 13.30
C ALA A 232 0.45 -5.25 11.78
N PHE A 233 1.38 -4.71 10.99
CA PHE A 233 1.33 -4.76 9.52
C PHE A 233 1.29 -6.20 8.99
N SER A 234 2.10 -7.09 9.56
CA SER A 234 2.18 -8.48 9.10
C SER A 234 0.89 -9.26 9.39
N LEU A 235 0.24 -8.98 10.52
CA LEU A 235 -1.02 -9.60 10.96
C LEU A 235 -2.26 -9.03 10.28
N ALA A 236 -2.23 -7.82 9.73
CA ALA A 236 -3.38 -7.21 9.06
C ALA A 236 -3.95 -8.08 7.94
N ALA A 237 -3.11 -8.64 7.06
CA ALA A 237 -3.60 -9.49 5.97
C ALA A 237 -4.20 -10.81 6.47
N PRO A 238 -3.56 -11.58 7.38
CA PRO A 238 -4.22 -12.71 8.03
C PRO A 238 -5.57 -12.35 8.65
N VAL A 239 -5.65 -11.24 9.39
CA VAL A 239 -6.90 -10.79 10.04
C VAL A 239 -7.97 -10.46 8.99
N GLY A 240 -7.62 -9.74 7.92
CA GLY A 240 -8.53 -9.46 6.81
C GLY A 240 -9.00 -10.72 6.10
N ALA A 241 -8.08 -11.67 5.85
CA ALA A 241 -8.37 -12.92 5.17
C ALA A 241 -9.34 -13.81 5.96
N PHE A 242 -9.05 -14.02 7.24
CA PHE A 242 -9.94 -14.78 8.13
C PHE A 242 -11.27 -14.06 8.34
N GLY A 243 -11.26 -12.72 8.45
CA GLY A 243 -12.48 -11.92 8.56
C GLY A 243 -13.39 -12.11 7.36
N THR A 244 -12.85 -11.96 6.16
CA THR A 244 -13.60 -12.17 4.91
C THR A 244 -14.06 -13.61 4.75
N TRP A 245 -13.19 -14.59 5.00
CA TRP A 245 -13.58 -16.00 4.98
C TRP A 245 -14.71 -16.30 5.96
N LEU A 246 -14.65 -15.75 7.18
CA LEU A 246 -15.72 -15.91 8.18
C LEU A 246 -17.03 -15.30 7.68
N VAL A 247 -17.00 -14.07 7.18
CA VAL A 247 -18.18 -13.40 6.63
C VAL A 247 -18.79 -14.22 5.50
N ILE A 248 -18.00 -14.66 4.52
CA ILE A 248 -18.47 -15.48 3.39
C ILE A 248 -18.99 -16.83 3.90
N SER A 249 -18.33 -17.46 4.86
CA SER A 249 -18.74 -18.76 5.39
C SER A 249 -20.06 -18.71 6.16
N VAL A 250 -20.37 -17.60 6.84
CA VAL A 250 -21.58 -17.42 7.65
C VAL A 250 -22.73 -16.84 6.81
N LEU A 251 -22.45 -15.88 5.92
CA LEU A 251 -23.47 -15.16 5.13
C LEU A 251 -23.68 -15.74 3.72
N GLY A 252 -22.67 -16.39 3.13
CA GLY A 252 -22.65 -16.78 1.70
C GLY A 252 -23.39 -18.09 1.37
N GLY A 253 -24.19 -18.64 2.27
CA GLY A 253 -24.84 -19.95 2.10
C GLY A 253 -26.11 -19.98 1.24
N ARG A 254 -26.42 -18.97 0.40
CA ARG A 254 -27.76 -18.82 -0.24
C ARG A 254 -27.80 -18.16 -1.63
N GLY A 255 -26.77 -18.25 -2.46
CA GLY A 255 -26.79 -17.68 -3.82
C GLY A 255 -26.11 -18.59 -4.85
N ASP A 256 -26.63 -18.62 -6.07
CA ASP A 256 -26.13 -19.41 -7.20
C ASP A 256 -24.62 -19.18 -7.43
N THR A 257 -23.90 -20.27 -7.55
CA THR A 257 -22.43 -20.36 -7.43
C THR A 257 -21.64 -19.79 -8.61
N GLU A 258 -22.26 -19.27 -9.67
CA GLU A 258 -21.52 -18.77 -10.84
C GLU A 258 -21.34 -17.24 -10.81
N ASP A 259 -22.37 -16.47 -10.45
CA ASP A 259 -22.30 -14.99 -10.34
C ASP A 259 -21.41 -14.52 -9.18
N HIS A 260 -21.27 -15.32 -8.13
CA HIS A 260 -20.42 -14.99 -6.98
C HIS A 260 -18.92 -15.04 -7.29
N HIS A 261 -18.48 -15.80 -8.30
CA HIS A 261 -17.06 -15.92 -8.60
C HIS A 261 -16.53 -14.68 -9.33
N GLN A 262 -17.19 -14.27 -10.41
CA GLN A 262 -16.80 -13.09 -11.19
C GLN A 262 -16.83 -11.80 -10.35
N THR A 263 -17.84 -11.66 -9.48
CA THR A 263 -17.93 -10.52 -8.58
C THR A 263 -16.79 -10.47 -7.56
N THR A 264 -16.37 -11.61 -6.99
CA THR A 264 -15.24 -11.65 -6.04
C THR A 264 -13.89 -11.33 -6.70
N GLU A 265 -13.67 -11.80 -7.92
CA GLU A 265 -12.45 -11.54 -8.68
C GLU A 265 -12.38 -10.05 -9.09
N TRP A 266 -13.49 -9.50 -9.57
CA TRP A 266 -13.61 -8.08 -9.87
C TRP A 266 -13.28 -7.21 -8.64
N TRP A 267 -13.92 -7.50 -7.49
CA TRP A 267 -13.66 -6.77 -6.25
C TRP A 267 -12.23 -6.96 -5.76
N SER A 268 -11.62 -8.14 -5.97
CA SER A 268 -10.22 -8.35 -5.61
C SER A 268 -9.27 -7.47 -6.44
N GLY A 269 -9.50 -7.33 -7.75
CA GLY A 269 -8.74 -6.42 -8.62
C GLY A 269 -8.90 -4.96 -8.22
N ILE A 270 -10.15 -4.52 -7.96
CA ILE A 270 -10.44 -3.18 -7.45
C ILE A 270 -9.74 -2.92 -6.11
N LEU A 271 -9.78 -3.88 -5.18
CA LEU A 271 -9.12 -3.76 -3.87
C LEU A 271 -7.59 -3.70 -3.99
N LEU A 272 -6.98 -4.48 -4.89
CA LEU A 272 -5.54 -4.42 -5.17
C LEU A 272 -5.14 -3.06 -5.77
N LEU A 273 -5.94 -2.51 -6.69
CA LEU A 273 -5.69 -1.19 -7.27
C LEU A 273 -5.90 -0.06 -6.26
N PHE A 274 -6.94 -0.15 -5.42
CA PHE A 274 -7.10 0.72 -4.27
C PHE A 274 -5.88 0.63 -3.33
N SER A 275 -5.43 -0.59 -3.03
CA SER A 275 -4.23 -0.87 -2.23
C SER A 275 -2.99 -0.22 -2.85
N ALA A 276 -2.79 -0.30 -4.17
CA ALA A 276 -1.70 0.38 -4.89
C ALA A 276 -1.77 1.90 -4.76
N GLY A 277 -2.96 2.49 -4.85
CA GLY A 277 -3.17 3.93 -4.65
C GLY A 277 -2.76 4.40 -3.25
N THR A 278 -3.15 3.64 -2.21
CA THR A 278 -2.74 3.94 -0.83
C THR A 278 -1.22 3.90 -0.66
N PHE A 279 -0.58 2.90 -1.27
CA PHE A 279 0.86 2.66 -1.15
C PHE A 279 1.68 3.73 -1.89
N LEU A 280 1.21 4.16 -3.06
CA LEU A 280 1.82 5.24 -3.84
C LEU A 280 1.81 6.58 -3.08
N PHE A 281 0.73 6.88 -2.34
CA PHE A 281 0.71 8.05 -1.45
C PHE A 281 1.79 7.96 -0.37
N VAL A 282 1.90 6.81 0.31
CA VAL A 282 2.90 6.61 1.38
C VAL A 282 4.32 6.80 0.83
N ALA A 283 4.59 6.25 -0.35
CA ALA A 283 5.89 6.36 -0.99
C ALA A 283 6.21 7.80 -1.40
N MET A 284 5.26 8.51 -2.01
CA MET A 284 5.38 9.92 -2.38
C MET A 284 5.63 10.79 -1.14
N HIS A 285 4.84 10.60 -0.09
CA HIS A 285 4.97 11.34 1.16
C HIS A 285 6.34 11.12 1.81
N ALA A 286 6.81 9.88 1.84
CA ALA A 286 8.12 9.54 2.40
C ALA A 286 9.27 10.16 1.60
N MET A 287 9.18 10.20 0.27
CA MET A 287 10.19 10.84 -0.59
C MET A 287 10.25 12.37 -0.41
N GLN A 288 9.10 13.04 -0.30
CA GLN A 288 9.05 14.48 -0.08
C GLN A 288 9.69 14.92 1.24
N GLU A 289 9.61 14.06 2.27
CA GLU A 289 10.28 14.30 3.55
C GLU A 289 11.83 14.35 3.42
N ILE A 290 12.40 13.73 2.40
CA ILE A 290 13.86 13.83 2.10
C ILE A 290 14.19 15.16 1.44
N SER A 291 13.42 15.54 0.41
CA SER A 291 13.73 16.71 -0.42
C SER A 291 13.46 18.03 0.30
N GLY A 292 12.54 18.05 1.27
CA GLY A 292 12.19 19.26 2.04
C GLY A 292 13.15 19.64 3.18
N GLY A 293 14.15 18.81 3.50
CA GLY A 293 15.05 19.02 4.65
C GLY A 293 16.29 19.89 4.41
N GLY A 294 16.46 20.46 3.20
CA GLY A 294 17.75 20.97 2.72
C GLY A 294 17.95 22.48 2.64
N HIS A 295 16.96 23.33 2.96
CA HIS A 295 17.10 24.78 2.79
C HIS A 295 16.76 25.56 4.06
N ASN A 296 17.71 25.57 5.00
CA ASN A 296 17.77 26.59 6.04
C ASN A 296 18.50 27.81 5.46
N HIS A 297 17.80 28.64 4.69
CA HIS A 297 18.30 29.98 4.37
C HIS A 297 18.18 30.82 5.64
N GLY A 298 19.27 30.89 6.40
CA GLY A 298 19.48 31.94 7.38
C GLY A 298 19.40 33.28 6.66
N THR A 299 18.26 33.96 6.82
CA THR A 299 18.08 35.34 6.38
C THR A 299 19.07 36.21 7.14
N GLY A 300 20.00 36.81 6.39
CA GLY A 300 21.10 37.60 6.93
C GLY A 300 20.61 38.77 7.78
N SER A 301 21.12 38.83 9.01
CA SER A 301 21.27 40.07 9.75
C SER A 301 22.76 40.43 9.70
N HIS A 302 23.07 41.54 9.06
CA HIS A 302 24.42 42.11 9.01
C HIS A 302 24.91 42.45 10.42
N SER A 303 25.90 41.73 10.92
CA SER A 303 26.83 42.27 11.92
C SER A 303 28.27 41.95 11.53
N HIS A 304 29.04 43.01 11.60
CA HIS A 304 30.37 43.18 11.04
C HIS A 304 31.39 42.71 12.08
N GLU A 305 31.91 41.49 11.98
CA GLU A 305 33.09 41.09 12.76
C GLU A 305 34.07 40.27 11.93
N LEU A 306 35.31 40.75 11.94
CA LEU A 306 36.49 40.15 11.34
C LEU A 306 36.68 38.72 11.86
N ARG A 307 36.52 37.73 10.98
CA ARG A 307 36.98 36.37 11.26
C ARG A 307 37.91 35.89 10.16
N MET A 308 39.13 35.67 10.61
CA MET A 308 40.25 34.99 9.98
C MET A 308 39.80 33.77 9.17
N GLN A 309 40.18 33.79 7.90
CA GLN A 309 40.52 32.67 7.01
C GLN A 309 40.40 31.25 7.60
N ASP A 310 39.26 30.59 7.34
CA ASP A 310 39.14 29.14 7.27
C ASP A 310 38.88 28.78 5.81
N ILE A 311 39.96 28.58 5.06
CA ILE A 311 39.95 27.80 3.83
C ILE A 311 40.26 26.38 4.29
N ASP A 312 39.21 25.55 4.42
CA ASP A 312 39.18 24.13 4.09
C ASP A 312 38.00 23.42 4.77
N THR A 313 37.32 22.56 4.01
CA THR A 313 36.19 21.67 4.36
C THR A 313 34.77 22.22 4.23
N ALA A 314 34.35 22.54 3.00
CA ALA A 314 32.96 22.25 2.62
C ALA A 314 32.76 20.73 2.75
N PRO A 315 31.88 20.22 3.64
CA PRO A 315 31.69 18.78 3.78
C PRO A 315 31.10 18.21 2.49
N ASN A 316 31.37 16.92 2.21
CA ASN A 316 30.93 16.12 1.05
C ASN A 316 29.39 15.99 0.89
N ASP A 317 28.63 17.05 1.05
CA ASP A 317 27.17 17.10 1.05
C ASP A 317 26.60 16.67 -0.32
N ASP A 318 27.26 17.05 -1.41
CA ASP A 318 26.84 16.67 -2.77
C ASP A 318 27.06 15.17 -3.07
N GLY A 319 28.14 14.59 -2.54
CA GLY A 319 28.41 13.15 -2.67
C GLY A 319 27.38 12.29 -1.93
N ASP A 320 27.02 12.69 -0.71
CA ASP A 320 26.03 12.00 0.11
C ASP A 320 24.62 12.12 -0.50
N LYS A 321 24.26 13.29 -1.09
CA LYS A 321 23.00 13.47 -1.84
C LYS A 321 22.92 12.58 -3.07
N MET A 322 23.97 12.54 -3.88
CA MET A 322 24.03 11.69 -5.08
C MET A 322 23.95 10.20 -4.70
N GLN A 323 24.64 9.78 -3.63
CA GLN A 323 24.56 8.41 -3.13
C GLN A 323 23.14 8.04 -2.68
N ASN A 324 22.45 8.92 -1.95
CA ASN A 324 21.08 8.68 -1.51
C ASN A 324 20.09 8.63 -2.70
N ALA A 325 20.30 9.47 -3.72
CA ALA A 325 19.51 9.43 -4.95
C ALA A 325 19.71 8.09 -5.68
N LEU A 326 20.97 7.66 -5.85
CA LEU A 326 21.30 6.37 -6.47
C LEU A 326 20.70 5.19 -5.70
N LEU A 327 20.76 5.22 -4.37
CA LEU A 327 20.14 4.18 -3.52
C LEU A 327 18.62 4.17 -3.67
N THR A 328 17.99 5.33 -3.80
CA THR A 328 16.56 5.44 -4.04
C THR A 328 16.18 4.84 -5.39
N VAL A 329 16.93 5.17 -6.45
CA VAL A 329 16.72 4.59 -7.79
C VAL A 329 16.95 3.07 -7.77
N ALA A 330 18.00 2.59 -7.10
CA ALA A 330 18.24 1.17 -6.92
C ALA A 330 17.08 0.48 -6.20
N GLY A 331 16.50 1.13 -5.18
CA GLY A 331 15.28 0.66 -4.52
C GLY A 331 14.09 0.58 -5.46
N MET A 332 13.85 1.61 -6.29
CA MET A 332 12.75 1.63 -7.27
C MET A 332 12.86 0.50 -8.29
N LEU A 333 14.08 0.14 -8.69
CA LEU A 333 14.32 -0.91 -9.68
C LEU A 333 14.43 -2.31 -9.05
N ALA A 334 14.62 -2.44 -7.74
CA ALA A 334 14.79 -3.73 -7.08
C ALA A 334 13.65 -4.72 -7.34
N PRO A 335 12.36 -4.31 -7.36
CA PRO A 335 11.25 -5.22 -7.68
C PRO A 335 11.29 -5.74 -9.13
N LEU A 336 12.04 -5.12 -10.06
CA LEU A 336 12.17 -5.62 -11.42
C LEU A 336 12.80 -7.03 -11.47
N ILE A 337 13.57 -7.40 -10.45
CA ILE A 337 14.14 -8.75 -10.33
C ILE A 337 13.03 -9.82 -10.29
N THR A 338 11.86 -9.50 -9.73
CA THR A 338 10.73 -10.44 -9.72
C THR A 338 10.12 -10.63 -11.11
N TYR A 339 10.31 -9.66 -12.01
CA TYR A 339 9.86 -9.69 -13.40
C TYR A 339 10.86 -10.40 -14.34
N LEU A 340 12.17 -10.34 -14.02
CA LEU A 340 13.25 -10.95 -14.80
C LEU A 340 13.57 -12.41 -14.40
N GLY A 341 12.85 -12.96 -13.44
CA GLY A 341 13.00 -14.37 -13.04
C GLY A 341 12.59 -15.35 -14.15
N PRO A 342 13.05 -16.62 -14.14
CA PRO A 342 12.88 -17.57 -15.25
C PRO A 342 11.44 -18.00 -15.62
N HIS A 343 10.39 -17.29 -15.19
CA HIS A 343 9.00 -17.69 -15.37
C HIS A 343 8.34 -17.21 -16.67
N HIS A 344 9.09 -16.60 -17.59
CA HIS A 344 8.62 -16.28 -18.95
C HIS A 344 9.10 -17.27 -20.03
N ALA A 345 9.59 -18.44 -19.64
CA ALA A 345 9.72 -19.58 -20.54
C ALA A 345 8.68 -20.63 -20.14
N HIS A 346 7.44 -20.47 -20.60
CA HIS A 346 6.53 -21.57 -21.00
C HIS A 346 5.25 -21.02 -21.62
#